data_AF-A0A8S3IZY5-F1
#
_entry.id   AF-A0A8S3IZY5-F1
#
_cell.length_a   1.000
_cell.length_b   1.000
_cell.length_c   1.000
_cell.angle_alpha   90.00
_cell.angle_beta   90.00
_cell.angle_gamma   90.00
#
_symmetry.space_group_name_H-M   'P 1'
#
loop_
_entity.id
_entity.type
_entity.pdbx_description
1 polymer ?
#
loop_
_entity_poly.entity_id
_entity_poly.type
_entity_poly.pdbx_seq_one_letter_code
_entity_poly.pdbx_strand_id
1 'polypeptide(L)'
;DAIREKKTRFIFMGEEIRLNRTVGLFITMNPGYAGRTELPENLKALFRPCAMVVPDFDLISEIMMVAEGFTDARLLARKFITLYSLCKELLSKQDHYDWGLRAIKSVLVVAGALRRSDPGRPEDQVLMRALRDFNIPKIVTDDMPVFMGLIGDLFPALDVPRKRNLDFEKLIKQATVDLKLQPEDSFILKVVQL
;
A
#
# COMPACT_ATOMS: atom_id res chain seq x y z
N ASP A 1 7.82 -11.84 38.12
CA ASP A 1 8.10 -13.15 38.75
C ASP A 1 6.92 -14.11 38.89
N ALA A 2 5.72 -13.65 39.26
CA ALA A 2 4.58 -14.53 39.55
C ALA A 2 4.28 -15.60 38.47
N ILE A 3 4.42 -15.26 37.19
CA ILE A 3 4.28 -16.19 36.06
C ILE A 3 5.39 -17.26 36.07
N ARG A 4 6.65 -16.84 36.21
CA ARG A 4 7.84 -17.73 36.24
C ARG A 4 7.77 -18.70 37.42
N GLU A 5 7.29 -18.23 38.56
CA GLU A 5 7.12 -19.01 39.80
C GLU A 5 5.83 -19.85 39.82
N LYS A 6 5.04 -19.84 38.75
CA LYS A 6 3.78 -20.60 38.64
C LYS A 6 2.77 -20.32 39.75
N LYS A 7 2.73 -19.09 40.28
CA LYS A 7 1.75 -18.67 41.29
C LYS A 7 0.31 -18.67 40.75
N THR A 8 -0.67 -18.72 41.65
CA THR A 8 -2.11 -18.62 41.33
C THR A 8 -2.69 -17.25 41.67
N ARG A 9 -2.11 -16.58 42.66
CA ARG A 9 -2.40 -15.19 43.07
C ARG A 9 -1.08 -14.47 43.34
N PHE A 10 -1.07 -13.15 43.23
CA PHE A 10 0.09 -12.33 43.53
C PHE A 10 -0.34 -10.93 43.94
N ILE A 11 0.53 -10.24 44.67
CA ILE A 11 0.32 -8.84 45.02
C ILE A 11 0.79 -7.99 43.85
N PHE A 12 -0.09 -7.14 43.33
CA PHE A 12 0.21 -6.16 42.31
C PHE A 12 -0.33 -4.81 42.76
N MET A 13 0.53 -3.79 42.82
CA MET A 13 0.16 -2.44 43.29
C MET A 13 -0.56 -2.42 44.65
N GLY A 14 -0.20 -3.34 45.56
CA GLY A 14 -0.78 -3.42 46.91
C GLY A 14 -2.03 -4.28 47.03
N GLU A 15 -2.58 -4.80 45.92
CA GLU A 15 -3.77 -5.67 45.95
C GLU A 15 -3.44 -7.12 45.57
N GLU A 16 -4.07 -8.07 46.25
CA GLU A 16 -3.92 -9.49 45.94
C GLU A 16 -4.89 -9.92 44.83
N ILE A 17 -4.36 -10.02 43.62
CA ILE A 17 -5.11 -10.39 42.43
C ILE A 17 -4.83 -11.83 42.00
N ARG A 18 -5.79 -12.45 41.32
CA ARG A 18 -5.63 -13.78 40.70
C ARG A 18 -4.77 -13.66 39.44
N LEU A 19 -3.78 -14.53 39.30
CA LEU A 19 -2.93 -14.58 38.11
C LEU A 19 -3.66 -15.26 36.95
N ASN A 20 -3.82 -14.55 35.83
CA ASN A 20 -4.18 -15.16 34.55
C ASN A 20 -2.91 -15.62 33.83
N ARG A 21 -2.81 -16.92 33.51
CA ARG A 21 -1.65 -17.50 32.82
C ARG A 21 -1.68 -17.30 31.30
N THR A 22 -2.81 -16.94 30.71
CA THR A 22 -2.94 -16.70 29.26
C THR A 22 -2.66 -15.23 28.88
N VAL A 23 -1.73 -14.59 29.58
CA VAL A 23 -1.31 -13.21 29.31
C VAL A 23 0.02 -13.21 28.57
N GLY A 24 0.16 -12.35 27.57
CA GLY A 24 1.39 -12.12 26.84
C GLY A 24 1.57 -10.62 26.58
N LEU A 25 2.81 -10.16 26.63
CA LEU A 25 3.17 -8.77 26.30
C LEU A 25 4.10 -8.79 25.10
N PHE A 26 3.78 -7.97 24.11
CA PHE A 26 4.58 -7.78 22.90
C PHE A 26 4.76 -6.29 22.68
N ILE A 27 5.98 -5.91 22.33
CA ILE A 27 6.33 -4.53 21.99
C ILE A 27 6.89 -4.54 20.59
N THR A 28 6.46 -3.61 19.75
CA THR A 28 7.06 -3.33 18.45
C THR A 28 7.86 -2.04 18.55
N MET A 29 9.09 -2.07 18.05
CA MET A 29 9.96 -0.90 17.99
C MET A 29 10.50 -0.75 16.57
N ASN A 30 10.51 0.48 16.07
CA ASN A 30 11.23 0.87 14.87
C ASN A 30 12.45 1.68 15.31
N PRO A 31 13.65 1.06 15.40
CA PRO A 31 14.87 1.75 15.78
C PRO A 31 15.13 2.95 14.86
N GLY A 32 15.59 4.07 15.43
CA GLY A 32 15.91 5.27 14.66
C GLY A 32 14.72 6.06 14.10
N TYR A 33 13.48 5.71 14.43
CA TYR A 33 12.32 6.51 14.03
C TYR A 33 12.30 7.84 14.79
N ALA A 34 12.40 8.95 14.06
CA ALA A 34 12.50 10.29 14.64
C ALA A 34 11.32 10.61 15.59
N GLY A 35 11.62 11.32 16.68
CA GLY A 35 10.62 11.73 17.67
C GLY A 35 10.17 10.64 18.65
N ARG A 36 10.83 9.48 18.67
CA ARG A 36 10.57 8.41 19.65
C ARG A 36 11.78 8.18 20.55
N THR A 37 11.53 8.01 21.84
CA THR A 37 12.55 7.60 22.81
C THR A 37 12.74 6.09 22.71
N GLU A 38 14.00 5.65 22.67
CA GLU A 38 14.28 4.22 22.75
C GLU A 38 13.88 3.63 24.09
N LEU A 39 13.53 2.35 24.08
CA LEU A 39 13.25 1.61 25.31
C LEU A 39 14.55 1.46 26.12
N PRO A 40 14.54 1.72 27.45
CA PRO A 40 15.68 1.45 28.32
C PRO A 40 16.20 0.02 28.23
N GLU A 41 17.52 -0.17 28.31
CA GLU A 41 18.17 -1.49 28.15
C GLU A 41 17.70 -2.53 29.18
N ASN A 42 17.44 -2.10 30.43
CA ASN A 42 16.89 -2.98 31.46
C ASN A 42 15.49 -3.51 31.12
N LEU A 43 14.69 -2.73 30.38
CA LEU A 43 13.40 -3.17 29.88
C LEU A 43 13.55 -4.01 28.62
N LYS A 44 14.43 -3.63 27.67
CA LYS A 44 14.73 -4.45 26.47
C LYS A 44 15.17 -5.86 26.85
N ALA A 45 15.99 -6.02 27.90
CA ALA A 45 16.45 -7.31 28.40
C ALA A 45 15.33 -8.25 28.89
N LEU A 46 14.12 -7.73 29.18
CA LEU A 46 12.96 -8.53 29.57
C LEU A 46 12.24 -9.17 28.36
N PHE A 47 12.55 -8.73 27.14
CA PHE A 47 11.91 -9.19 25.91
C PHE A 47 12.87 -10.03 25.06
N ARG A 48 12.29 -10.93 24.27
CA ARG A 48 13.04 -11.65 23.24
C ARG A 48 13.01 -10.82 21.94
N PRO A 49 14.16 -10.37 21.42
CA PRO A 49 14.18 -9.60 20.19
C PRO A 49 13.83 -10.50 18.99
N CYS A 50 13.09 -9.93 18.03
CA CYS A 50 12.79 -10.53 16.75
C CYS A 50 12.98 -9.47 15.67
N ALA A 51 13.89 -9.71 14.73
CA ALA A 51 14.19 -8.77 13.65
C ALA A 51 13.26 -9.04 12.46
N MET A 52 12.43 -8.06 12.11
CA MET A 52 11.50 -8.12 10.97
C MET A 52 12.02 -7.21 9.85
N VAL A 53 13.11 -7.61 9.17
CA VAL A 53 13.89 -6.72 8.29
C VAL A 53 13.35 -6.64 6.86
N VAL A 54 13.10 -7.79 6.22
CA VAL A 54 12.67 -7.84 4.82
C VAL A 54 11.46 -8.77 4.70
N PRO A 55 10.28 -8.26 4.32
CA PRO A 55 9.14 -9.11 4.02
C PRO A 55 9.29 -9.73 2.62
N ASP A 56 8.64 -10.88 2.41
CA ASP A 56 8.53 -11.50 1.09
C ASP A 56 7.41 -10.80 0.29
N PHE A 57 7.80 -9.81 -0.53
CA PHE A 57 6.87 -9.01 -1.32
C PHE A 57 6.15 -9.83 -2.40
N ASP A 58 6.81 -10.83 -2.98
CA ASP A 58 6.25 -11.65 -4.05
C ASP A 58 5.10 -12.51 -3.52
N LEU A 59 5.37 -13.26 -2.44
CA LEU A 59 4.38 -14.14 -1.82
C LEU A 59 3.21 -13.34 -1.24
N ILE A 60 3.49 -12.22 -0.58
CA ILE A 60 2.44 -11.36 -0.02
C ILE A 60 1.54 -10.80 -1.14
N SER A 61 2.14 -10.34 -2.25
CA SER A 61 1.37 -9.79 -3.37
C SER A 61 0.54 -10.84 -4.08
N GLU A 62 1.08 -12.05 -4.26
CA GLU A 62 0.35 -13.19 -4.81
C GLU A 62 -0.89 -13.53 -3.96
N ILE A 63 -0.72 -13.68 -2.64
CA ILE A 63 -1.83 -13.97 -1.71
C ILE A 63 -2.87 -12.85 -1.73
N MET A 64 -2.44 -11.59 -1.73
CA MET A 64 -3.36 -10.45 -1.81
C MET A 64 -4.14 -10.42 -3.13
N MET A 65 -3.51 -10.71 -4.26
CA MET A 65 -4.18 -10.79 -5.56
C MET A 65 -5.20 -11.93 -5.58
N VAL A 66 -4.87 -13.12 -5.06
CA VAL A 66 -5.82 -14.23 -4.92
C VAL A 66 -7.01 -13.81 -4.07
N ALA A 67 -6.79 -13.13 -2.94
CA ALA A 67 -7.85 -12.64 -2.06
C ALA A 67 -8.76 -11.59 -2.75
N GLU A 68 -8.23 -10.83 -3.70
CA GLU A 68 -8.98 -9.85 -4.50
C GLU A 68 -9.70 -10.46 -5.72
N GLY A 69 -9.55 -11.77 -5.96
CA GLY A 69 -10.25 -12.51 -6.99
C GLY A 69 -9.50 -12.68 -8.32
N PHE A 70 -8.17 -12.53 -8.30
CA PHE A 70 -7.32 -12.82 -9.45
C PHE A 70 -7.01 -14.32 -9.57
N THR A 71 -7.17 -14.88 -10.75
CA THR A 71 -6.82 -16.28 -11.05
C THR A 71 -5.36 -16.44 -11.47
N ASP A 72 -4.82 -15.48 -12.23
CA ASP A 72 -3.42 -15.49 -12.71
C ASP A 72 -2.46 -14.77 -11.75
N ALA A 73 -2.81 -14.74 -10.46
CA ALA A 73 -2.18 -13.96 -9.40
C ALA A 73 -0.66 -14.11 -9.34
N ARG A 74 -0.12 -15.32 -9.51
CA ARG A 74 1.32 -15.58 -9.45
C ARG A 74 2.12 -14.84 -10.52
N LEU A 75 1.64 -14.86 -11.77
CA LEU A 75 2.30 -14.16 -12.88
C LEU A 75 2.16 -12.65 -12.71
N LEU A 76 0.97 -12.21 -12.34
CA LEU A 76 0.63 -10.80 -12.17
C LEU A 76 1.38 -10.16 -10.99
N ALA A 77 1.54 -10.88 -9.87
CA ALA A 77 2.30 -10.44 -8.72
C ALA A 77 3.78 -10.21 -9.07
N ARG A 78 4.39 -11.11 -9.85
CA ARG A 78 5.76 -10.92 -10.35
C ARG A 78 5.88 -9.65 -11.19
N LYS A 79 4.98 -9.43 -12.15
CA LYS A 79 4.98 -8.20 -12.96
C LYS A 79 4.84 -6.95 -12.08
N PHE A 80 3.95 -7.00 -11.11
CA PHE A 80 3.71 -5.91 -10.16
C PHE A 80 4.98 -5.59 -9.34
N ILE A 81 5.62 -6.60 -8.74
CA ILE A 81 6.84 -6.39 -7.94
C ILE A 81 8.02 -5.97 -8.80
N THR A 82 8.18 -6.54 -10.00
CA THR A 82 9.19 -6.09 -10.96
C THR A 82 9.01 -4.62 -11.31
N LEU A 83 7.78 -4.16 -11.59
CA LEU A 83 7.53 -2.73 -11.84
C LEU A 83 7.95 -1.86 -10.65
N TYR A 84 7.56 -2.23 -9.42
CA TYR A 84 7.87 -1.45 -8.22
C TYR A 84 9.37 -1.42 -7.91
N SER A 85 10.08 -2.53 -8.15
CA SER A 85 11.53 -2.59 -8.02
C SER A 85 12.21 -1.68 -9.05
N LEU A 86 11.80 -1.75 -10.31
CA LEU A 86 12.34 -0.90 -11.37
C LEU A 86 12.02 0.58 -11.14
N CYS A 87 10.82 0.91 -10.66
CA CYS A 87 10.47 2.29 -10.31
C CYS A 87 11.35 2.83 -9.17
N LYS A 88 11.63 2.00 -8.16
CA LYS A 88 12.53 2.37 -7.05
C LYS A 88 13.97 2.62 -7.52
N GLU A 89 14.44 1.90 -8.53
CA GLU A 89 15.82 1.96 -9.03
C GLU A 89 16.03 3.03 -10.09
N LEU A 90 15.04 3.25 -10.96
CA LEU A 90 15.19 4.05 -12.18
C LEU A 90 14.55 5.44 -12.10
N LEU A 91 13.56 5.64 -11.22
CA LEU A 91 12.97 6.96 -11.04
C LEU A 91 13.83 7.83 -10.11
N SER A 92 13.67 9.15 -10.23
CA SER A 92 14.35 10.08 -9.36
C SER A 92 14.01 9.85 -7.87
N LYS A 93 14.95 10.19 -6.97
CA LYS A 93 14.72 10.07 -5.53
C LYS A 93 13.82 11.22 -5.07
N GLN A 94 12.57 10.90 -4.77
CA GLN A 94 11.58 11.82 -4.23
C GLN A 94 11.15 11.38 -2.82
N ASP A 95 10.99 12.32 -1.89
CA ASP A 95 10.60 12.02 -0.51
C ASP A 95 9.20 11.39 -0.40
N HIS A 96 8.31 11.70 -1.34
CA HIS A 96 6.93 11.20 -1.37
C HIS A 96 6.75 9.87 -2.10
N TYR A 97 7.80 9.33 -2.73
CA TYR A 97 7.72 8.01 -3.37
C TYR A 97 7.73 6.91 -2.31
N ASP A 98 6.64 6.13 -2.24
CA ASP A 98 6.50 4.96 -1.37
C ASP A 98 6.27 3.70 -2.21
N TRP A 99 7.30 2.86 -2.26
CA TRP A 99 7.29 1.54 -2.92
C TRP A 99 7.14 0.38 -1.91
N GLY A 100 6.81 0.68 -0.65
CA GLY A 100 6.69 -0.30 0.42
C GLY A 100 5.35 -1.06 0.44
N LEU A 101 5.23 -2.04 1.33
CA LEU A 101 4.05 -2.92 1.44
C LEU A 101 2.72 -2.16 1.61
N ARG A 102 2.75 -0.98 2.25
CA ARG A 102 1.54 -0.17 2.42
C ARG A 102 1.02 0.34 1.09
N ALA A 103 1.89 0.90 0.26
CA ALA A 103 1.53 1.36 -1.08
C ALA A 103 1.07 0.18 -1.94
N ILE A 104 1.77 -0.95 -1.85
CA ILE A 104 1.42 -2.19 -2.56
C ILE A 104 0.00 -2.65 -2.22
N LYS A 105 -0.31 -2.79 -0.93
CA LYS A 105 -1.64 -3.18 -0.46
C LYS A 105 -2.72 -2.24 -1.01
N SER A 106 -2.49 -0.93 -0.97
CA SER A 106 -3.45 0.06 -1.48
C SER A 106 -3.74 -0.13 -2.97
N VAL A 107 -2.74 -0.44 -3.79
CA VAL A 107 -2.95 -0.68 -5.23
C VAL A 107 -3.72 -1.96 -5.47
N LEU A 108 -3.39 -3.04 -4.76
CA LEU A 108 -4.05 -4.33 -4.93
C LEU A 108 -5.54 -4.28 -4.55
N VAL A 109 -5.89 -3.53 -3.49
CA VAL A 109 -7.30 -3.28 -3.13
C VAL A 109 -8.05 -2.55 -4.25
N VAL A 110 -7.43 -1.54 -4.87
CA VAL A 110 -8.01 -0.82 -6.02
C VAL A 110 -8.13 -1.75 -7.23
N ALA A 111 -7.12 -2.55 -7.51
CA ALA A 111 -7.14 -3.53 -8.59
C ALA A 111 -8.27 -4.56 -8.40
N GLY A 112 -8.49 -5.04 -7.17
CA GLY A 112 -9.60 -5.92 -6.82
C GLY A 112 -10.98 -5.28 -7.00
N ALA A 113 -11.13 -4.01 -6.59
CA ALA A 113 -12.37 -3.27 -6.83
C ALA A 113 -12.65 -3.11 -8.34
N LEU A 114 -11.61 -2.83 -9.14
CA LEU A 114 -11.72 -2.78 -10.60
C LEU A 114 -12.09 -4.14 -11.19
N ARG A 115 -11.46 -5.23 -10.71
CA ARG A 115 -11.74 -6.61 -11.13
C ARG A 115 -13.19 -6.99 -10.90
N ARG A 116 -13.73 -6.70 -9.71
CA ARG A 116 -15.14 -6.94 -9.38
C ARG A 116 -16.11 -6.08 -10.18
N SER A 117 -15.71 -4.85 -10.52
CA SER A 117 -16.56 -3.95 -11.32
C SER A 117 -16.61 -4.31 -12.81
N ASP A 118 -15.66 -5.11 -13.30
CA ASP A 118 -15.57 -5.54 -14.69
C ASP A 118 -15.00 -6.97 -14.81
N PRO A 119 -15.79 -8.01 -14.45
CA PRO A 119 -15.32 -9.39 -14.39
C PRO A 119 -14.95 -9.98 -15.76
N GLY A 120 -15.42 -9.38 -16.86
CA GLY A 120 -15.13 -9.84 -18.21
C GLY A 120 -13.79 -9.34 -18.76
N ARG A 121 -13.20 -8.29 -18.15
CA ARG A 121 -11.91 -7.75 -18.61
C ARG A 121 -10.75 -8.67 -18.19
N PRO A 122 -9.77 -8.93 -19.09
CA PRO A 122 -8.54 -9.63 -18.76
C PRO A 122 -7.81 -9.05 -17.54
N GLU A 123 -7.28 -9.92 -16.70
CA GLU A 123 -6.71 -9.54 -15.40
C GLU A 123 -5.46 -8.67 -15.51
N ASP A 124 -4.65 -8.89 -16.54
CA ASP A 124 -3.49 -8.08 -16.87
C ASP A 124 -3.86 -6.64 -17.23
N GLN A 125 -4.94 -6.43 -17.98
CA GLN A 125 -5.47 -5.10 -18.30
C GLN A 125 -6.03 -4.40 -17.05
N VAL A 126 -6.69 -5.14 -16.17
CA VAL A 126 -7.19 -4.61 -14.89
C VAL A 126 -6.02 -4.15 -14.02
N LEU A 127 -4.99 -5.01 -13.89
CA LEU A 127 -3.81 -4.70 -13.10
C LEU A 127 -3.02 -3.52 -13.69
N MET A 128 -2.77 -3.52 -15.00
CA MET A 128 -2.06 -2.43 -15.67
C MET A 128 -2.77 -1.09 -15.46
N ARG A 129 -4.11 -1.05 -15.63
CA ARG A 129 -4.89 0.15 -15.37
C ARG A 129 -4.76 0.60 -13.91
N ALA A 130 -4.91 -0.32 -12.96
CA ALA A 130 -4.80 0.00 -11.53
C ALA A 130 -3.42 0.59 -11.20
N LEU A 131 -2.36 -0.06 -11.68
CA LEU A 131 -0.97 0.38 -11.52
C LEU A 131 -0.73 1.78 -12.09
N ARG A 132 -1.15 2.00 -13.34
CA ARG A 132 -0.95 3.26 -14.03
C ARG A 132 -1.75 4.38 -13.36
N ASP A 133 -3.06 4.21 -13.22
CA ASP A 133 -3.96 5.27 -12.76
C ASP A 133 -3.71 5.63 -11.28
N PHE A 134 -3.29 4.66 -10.45
CA PHE A 134 -2.95 4.90 -9.04
C PHE A 134 -1.63 5.66 -8.85
N ASN A 135 -0.64 5.42 -9.73
CA ASN A 135 0.70 5.99 -9.58
C ASN A 135 0.86 7.32 -10.33
N ILE A 136 0.22 7.51 -11.49
CA ILE A 136 0.31 8.77 -12.28
C ILE A 136 0.18 10.05 -11.44
N PRO A 137 -0.76 10.18 -10.48
CA PRO A 137 -0.89 11.41 -9.70
C PRO A 137 0.31 11.71 -8.79
N LYS A 138 1.15 10.71 -8.52
CA LYS A 138 2.30 10.77 -7.60
C LYS A 138 3.62 10.96 -8.34
N ILE A 139 3.72 10.42 -9.56
CA ILE A 139 4.92 10.51 -10.40
C ILE A 139 5.14 11.95 -10.85
N VAL A 140 6.36 12.46 -10.66
CA VAL A 140 6.73 13.80 -11.13
C VAL A 140 6.86 13.82 -12.65
N THR A 141 6.68 14.98 -13.27
CA THR A 141 6.66 15.13 -14.74
C THR A 141 7.89 14.53 -15.42
N ASP A 142 9.08 14.76 -14.86
CA ASP A 142 10.36 14.29 -15.43
C ASP A 142 10.50 12.76 -15.42
N ASP A 143 9.87 12.10 -14.45
CA ASP A 143 9.87 10.64 -14.29
C ASP A 143 8.78 9.95 -15.13
N MET A 144 7.81 10.71 -15.64
CA MET A 144 6.64 10.16 -16.36
C MET A 144 7.02 9.34 -17.61
N PRO A 145 7.97 9.76 -18.46
CA PRO A 145 8.37 8.96 -19.62
C PRO A 145 8.98 7.61 -19.21
N VAL A 146 9.80 7.60 -18.16
CA VAL A 146 10.42 6.37 -17.63
C VAL A 146 9.34 5.45 -17.08
N PHE A 147 8.45 5.97 -16.23
CA PHE A 147 7.34 5.18 -15.65
C PHE A 147 6.45 4.55 -16.73
N MET A 148 6.06 5.32 -17.75
CA MET A 148 5.24 4.81 -18.85
C MET A 148 5.98 3.79 -19.72
N GLY A 149 7.29 3.97 -19.92
CA GLY A 149 8.15 2.98 -20.58
C GLY A 149 8.15 1.64 -19.84
N LEU A 150 8.37 1.67 -18.52
CA LEU A 150 8.35 0.47 -17.67
C LEU A 150 7.00 -0.26 -17.69
N ILE A 151 5.89 0.49 -17.71
CA ILE A 151 4.56 -0.10 -17.90
C ILE A 151 4.46 -0.78 -19.26
N GLY A 152 4.89 -0.11 -20.33
CA GLY A 152 4.85 -0.65 -21.70
C GLY A 152 5.66 -1.93 -21.85
N ASP A 153 6.83 -2.02 -21.22
CA ASP A 153 7.70 -3.20 -21.27
C ASP A 153 7.09 -4.42 -20.54
N LEU A 154 6.41 -4.19 -19.40
CA LEU A 154 5.79 -5.27 -18.60
C LEU A 154 4.40 -5.69 -19.10
N PHE A 155 3.72 -4.79 -19.80
CA PHE A 155 2.36 -4.95 -20.33
C PHE A 155 2.32 -4.61 -21.83
N PRO A 156 3.06 -5.37 -22.67
CA PRO A 156 3.20 -5.05 -24.08
C PRO A 156 1.85 -5.16 -24.81
N ALA A 157 1.65 -4.29 -25.79
CA ALA A 157 0.46 -4.23 -26.65
C ALA A 157 -0.89 -4.04 -25.92
N LEU A 158 -0.89 -3.57 -24.67
CA LEU A 158 -2.10 -3.21 -23.94
C LEU A 158 -2.34 -1.71 -23.98
N ASP A 159 -3.25 -1.26 -24.85
CA ASP A 159 -3.82 0.10 -24.76
C ASP A 159 -5.12 0.06 -23.97
N VAL A 160 -5.02 0.35 -22.67
CA VAL A 160 -6.16 0.30 -21.75
C VAL A 160 -6.57 1.73 -21.39
N PRO A 161 -7.70 2.25 -21.91
CA PRO A 161 -8.12 3.60 -21.57
C PRO A 161 -8.44 3.74 -20.09
N ARG A 162 -8.25 4.95 -19.55
CA ARG A 162 -8.66 5.30 -18.18
C ARG A 162 -10.16 5.08 -18.01
N LYS A 163 -10.58 4.58 -16.83
CA LYS A 163 -12.00 4.58 -16.47
C LYS A 163 -12.46 6.02 -16.21
N ARG A 164 -13.42 6.52 -16.99
CA ARG A 164 -13.98 7.87 -16.83
C ARG A 164 -15.40 7.81 -16.29
N ASN A 165 -15.74 8.74 -15.42
CA ASN A 165 -17.11 9.01 -15.02
C ASN A 165 -17.53 10.34 -15.65
N LEU A 166 -18.15 10.26 -16.83
CA LEU A 166 -18.50 11.44 -17.63
C LEU A 166 -19.54 12.33 -16.94
N ASP A 167 -20.46 11.74 -16.17
CA ASP A 167 -21.47 12.51 -15.45
C ASP A 167 -20.84 13.27 -14.28
N PHE A 168 -19.87 12.66 -13.59
CA PHE A 168 -19.09 13.36 -12.58
C PHE A 168 -18.24 14.50 -13.19
N GLU A 169 -17.58 14.26 -14.32
CA GLU A 169 -16.81 15.29 -15.02
C GLU A 169 -17.68 16.48 -15.48
N LYS A 170 -18.93 16.24 -15.91
CA LYS A 170 -19.89 17.31 -16.21
C LYS A 170 -20.25 18.13 -14.97
N LEU A 171 -20.48 17.47 -13.82
CA LEU A 171 -20.79 18.15 -12.56
C LEU A 171 -19.64 19.03 -12.10
N ILE A 172 -18.39 18.55 -12.20
CA ILE A 172 -17.20 19.34 -11.89
C ILE A 172 -17.14 20.57 -12.80
N LYS A 173 -17.35 20.39 -14.10
CA LYS A 173 -17.34 21.47 -15.08
C LYS A 173 -18.39 22.53 -14.74
N GLN A 174 -19.62 22.12 -14.42
CA GLN A 174 -20.69 23.03 -14.04
C GLN A 174 -20.35 23.80 -12.75
N ALA A 175 -19.95 23.09 -11.69
CA ALA A 175 -19.59 23.70 -10.41
C ALA A 175 -18.42 24.70 -10.55
N THR A 176 -17.46 24.42 -11.43
CA THR A 176 -16.33 25.32 -11.71
C THR A 176 -16.79 26.62 -12.37
N VAL A 177 -17.73 26.54 -13.32
CA VAL A 177 -18.34 27.72 -13.98
C VAL A 177 -19.20 28.51 -12.99
N ASP A 178 -19.96 27.84 -12.13
CA ASP A 178 -20.80 28.50 -11.10
C ASP A 178 -19.95 29.29 -10.09
N LEU A 179 -18.75 28.80 -9.78
CA LEU A 179 -17.72 29.49 -8.99
C LEU A 179 -16.98 30.58 -9.77
N LYS A 180 -17.34 30.82 -11.04
CA LYS A 180 -16.69 31.78 -11.96
C LYS A 180 -15.21 31.47 -12.23
N LEU A 181 -14.84 30.18 -12.21
CA LEU A 181 -13.51 29.67 -12.55
C LEU A 181 -13.50 29.07 -13.96
N GLN A 182 -12.29 28.80 -14.50
CA GLN A 182 -12.11 28.19 -15.82
C GLN A 182 -12.02 26.66 -15.71
N PRO A 183 -12.94 25.91 -16.35
CA PRO A 183 -12.94 24.44 -16.30
C PRO A 183 -11.98 23.85 -17.36
N GLU A 184 -10.67 24.02 -17.14
CA GLU A 184 -9.66 23.37 -17.98
C GLU A 184 -9.65 21.85 -17.79
N ASP A 185 -9.33 21.10 -18.84
CA ASP A 185 -9.30 19.63 -18.79
C ASP A 185 -8.27 19.09 -17.78
N SER A 186 -7.16 19.80 -17.62
CA SER A 186 -6.12 19.53 -16.61
C SER A 186 -6.68 19.66 -15.18
N PHE A 187 -7.48 20.69 -14.93
CA PHE A 187 -8.14 20.92 -13.65
C PHE A 187 -9.18 19.84 -13.37
N ILE A 188 -10.04 19.52 -14.33
CA ILE A 188 -11.05 18.45 -14.20
C ILE A 188 -10.35 17.11 -13.92
N LEU A 189 -9.27 16.81 -14.65
CA LEU A 189 -8.47 15.62 -14.44
C LEU A 189 -7.95 15.53 -13.00
N LYS A 190 -7.43 16.64 -12.46
CA LYS A 190 -6.93 16.68 -11.08
C LYS A 190 -8.04 16.50 -10.05
N VAL A 191 -9.21 17.10 -10.24
CA VAL A 191 -10.36 16.90 -9.35
C VAL A 191 -10.82 15.44 -9.34
N VAL A 192 -10.78 14.74 -10.49
CA VAL A 192 -11.12 13.31 -10.56
C VAL A 192 -10.05 12.41 -9.91
N GLN A 193 -8.79 12.86 -9.83
CA GLN A 193 -7.69 12.12 -9.20
C GLN A 193 -7.62 12.28 -7.68
N LEU A 194 -8.32 13.27 -7.12
CA LEU A 194 -8.45 13.51 -5.68
C LEU A 194 -9.52 12.60 -5.06
#